data_AF-A0A2N3F357-F1
#
_entry.id   AF-A0A2N3F357-F1
#
_cell.length_a   1.000
_cell.length_b   1.000
_cell.length_c   1.000
_cell.angle_alpha   90.00
_cell.angle_beta   90.00
_cell.angle_gamma   90.00
#
_symmetry.space_group_name_H-M   'P 1'
#
loop_
_entity.id
_entity.type
_entity.pdbx_description
1 polymer ?
#
loop_
_entity_poly.entity_id
_entity_poly.type
_entity_poly.pdbx_seq_one_letter_code
_entity_poly.pdbx_strand_id
1 'polypeptide(L)'
;MTTPHVATPVLDWGDTWPSLEEFVALGATHRVVPVARRLLGDGWTPVAVYAALAASRPGTFILESAQPDGSRSRYSFVGVQSQAALTIVGDSA
;
A
#
# COMPACT_ATOMS: atom_id res chain seq x y z
N MET A 1 -7.25 5.28 25.83
CA MET A 1 -8.22 4.83 24.82
C MET A 1 -7.42 4.04 23.79
N THR A 2 -7.41 2.71 23.89
CA THR A 2 -6.57 1.84 23.06
C THR A 2 -7.34 1.51 21.79
N THR A 3 -6.85 1.93 20.63
CA THR A 3 -7.42 1.51 19.35
C THR A 3 -7.31 -0.02 19.27
N PRO A 4 -8.41 -0.77 19.08
CA PRO A 4 -8.32 -2.21 18.93
C PRO A 4 -7.43 -2.54 17.73
N HIS A 5 -6.40 -3.36 17.94
CA HIS A 5 -5.54 -3.83 16.87
C HIS A 5 -6.30 -4.89 16.06
N VAL A 6 -6.69 -4.55 14.83
CA VAL A 6 -7.28 -5.52 13.89
C VAL A 6 -6.17 -6.50 13.48
N ALA A 7 -6.39 -7.80 13.67
CA ALA A 7 -5.43 -8.81 13.22
C ALA A 7 -5.25 -8.71 11.70
N THR A 8 -4.01 -8.82 11.23
CA THR A 8 -3.72 -8.81 9.79
C THR A 8 -4.42 -10.00 9.14
N PRO A 9 -5.29 -9.79 8.13
CA PRO A 9 -5.97 -10.88 7.46
C PRO A 9 -4.97 -11.72 6.68
N VAL A 10 -5.09 -13.05 6.79
CA VAL A 10 -4.44 -13.97 5.85
C VAL A 10 -5.36 -14.06 4.64
N LEU A 11 -4.88 -13.60 3.47
CA LEU A 11 -5.64 -13.65 2.22
C LEU A 11 -5.15 -14.79 1.34
N ASP A 12 -6.08 -15.59 0.84
CA ASP A 12 -5.82 -16.50 -0.28
C ASP A 12 -5.80 -15.73 -1.60
N TRP A 13 -5.35 -16.40 -2.67
CA TRP A 13 -5.24 -15.76 -3.98
C TRP A 13 -6.61 -15.38 -4.54
N GLY A 14 -6.77 -14.11 -4.92
CA GLY A 14 -8.01 -13.56 -5.47
C GLY A 14 -8.97 -12.98 -4.43
N ASP A 15 -8.78 -13.30 -3.14
CA ASP A 15 -9.64 -12.83 -2.07
C ASP A 15 -9.52 -11.32 -1.88
N THR A 16 -10.67 -10.69 -1.63
CA THR A 16 -10.76 -9.27 -1.28
C THR A 16 -11.17 -9.15 0.15
N TRP A 17 -10.42 -8.37 0.90
CA TRP A 17 -10.72 -8.04 2.27
C TRP A 17 -10.70 -6.52 2.45
N PRO A 18 -11.50 -5.98 3.36
CA PRO A 18 -12.62 -6.64 4.05
C PRO A 18 -13.78 -6.92 3.09
N SER A 19 -14.72 -7.79 3.49
CA SER A 19 -16.06 -7.78 2.90
C SER A 19 -16.73 -6.43 3.14
N LEU A 20 -17.81 -6.13 2.40
CA LEU A 20 -18.52 -4.85 2.57
C LEU A 20 -19.04 -4.66 4.01
N GLU A 21 -19.60 -5.71 4.61
CA GLU A 21 -20.12 -5.67 5.98
C GLU A 21 -19.00 -5.38 6.99
N GLU A 22 -17.87 -6.09 6.85
CA GLU A 22 -16.69 -5.88 7.70
C GLU A 22 -16.09 -4.48 7.50
N PHE A 23 -16.05 -3.97 6.27
CA PHE A 23 -15.58 -2.61 5.97
C PHE A 23 -16.38 -1.56 6.75
N VAL A 24 -17.71 -1.67 6.71
CA VAL A 24 -18.62 -0.76 7.41
C VAL A 24 -18.42 -0.86 8.92
N ALA A 25 -18.29 -2.08 9.46
CA ALA A 25 -18.03 -2.30 10.88
C ALA A 25 -16.68 -1.70 11.33
N LEU A 26 -15.62 -1.90 10.55
CA LEU A 26 -14.30 -1.32 10.81
C LEU A 26 -14.32 0.21 10.74
N GLY A 27 -15.05 0.77 9.76
CA GLY A 27 -15.19 2.22 9.57
C GLY A 27 -15.86 2.95 10.73
N ALA A 28 -16.64 2.26 11.56
CA ALA A 28 -17.24 2.84 12.77
C ALA A 28 -16.19 3.18 13.85
N THR A 29 -15.00 2.56 13.80
CA THR A 29 -13.96 2.70 14.83
C THR A 29 -12.61 3.18 14.27
N HIS A 30 -12.39 3.06 12.96
CA HIS A 30 -11.13 3.41 12.30
C HIS A 30 -11.33 4.50 11.25
N ARG A 31 -10.47 5.52 11.27
CA ARG A 31 -10.47 6.59 10.25
C ARG A 31 -9.91 6.14 8.90
N VAL A 32 -9.11 5.06 8.90
CA VAL A 32 -8.50 4.48 7.70
C VAL A 32 -8.73 2.98 7.74
N VAL A 33 -9.39 2.45 6.72
CA VAL A 33 -9.64 1.01 6.54
C VAL A 33 -9.10 0.62 5.17
N PRO A 34 -8.02 -0.18 5.07
CA PRO A 34 -7.50 -0.61 3.78
C PRO A 34 -8.42 -1.65 3.16
N VAL A 35 -8.65 -1.54 1.84
CA VAL A 35 -9.24 -2.61 1.03
C VAL A 35 -8.14 -3.22 0.20
N ALA A 36 -7.92 -4.52 0.38
CA ALA A 36 -6.79 -5.24 -0.17
C ALA A 36 -7.26 -6.51 -0.90
N ARG A 37 -6.53 -6.86 -1.97
CA ARG A 37 -6.66 -8.14 -2.65
C ARG A 37 -5.28 -8.72 -2.88
N ARG A 38 -5.13 -10.03 -2.65
CA ARG A 38 -3.90 -10.74 -2.95
C ARG A 38 -3.94 -11.30 -4.37
N LEU A 39 -2.96 -10.94 -5.20
CA LEU A 39 -2.88 -11.32 -6.61
C LEU A 39 -1.57 -12.04 -6.91
N LEU A 40 -1.60 -13.00 -7.83
CA LEU A 40 -0.39 -13.66 -8.32
C LEU A 40 0.48 -12.64 -9.09
N GLY A 41 1.76 -12.57 -8.76
CA GLY A 41 2.70 -11.61 -9.34
C GLY A 41 4.08 -12.21 -9.63
N ASP A 42 4.17 -13.53 -9.77
CA ASP A 42 5.40 -14.28 -10.05
C ASP A 42 6.11 -13.85 -11.34
N GLY A 43 5.35 -13.42 -12.35
CA GLY A 43 5.87 -12.87 -13.61
C GLY A 43 6.27 -11.39 -13.57
N TRP A 44 6.14 -10.70 -12.42
CA TRP A 44 6.31 -9.26 -12.33
C TRP A 44 7.47 -8.88 -11.40
N THR A 45 8.32 -7.97 -11.86
CA THR A 45 9.27 -7.27 -10.99
C THR A 45 8.61 -6.01 -10.41
N PRO A 46 9.03 -5.51 -9.23
CA PRO A 46 8.51 -4.26 -8.68
C PRO A 46 8.59 -3.08 -9.66
N VAL A 47 9.70 -2.98 -10.41
CA VAL A 47 9.89 -1.95 -11.44
C VAL A 47 8.90 -2.11 -12.59
N ALA A 48 8.62 -3.34 -13.03
CA ALA A 48 7.62 -3.59 -14.07
C ALA A 48 6.20 -3.21 -13.61
N VAL A 49 5.85 -3.49 -12.35
CA VAL A 49 4.57 -3.06 -11.75
C VAL A 49 4.48 -1.53 -11.71
N TYR A 50 5.54 -0.84 -11.26
CA TYR A 50 5.57 0.62 -11.26
C TYR A 50 5.41 1.20 -12.67
N ALA A 51 6.14 0.67 -13.65
CA ALA A 51 6.02 1.12 -15.04
C ALA A 51 4.60 0.94 -15.58
N ALA A 52 3.97 -0.20 -15.32
CA ALA A 52 2.63 -0.52 -15.81
C ALA A 52 1.53 0.30 -15.13
N LEU A 53 1.60 0.45 -13.80
CA LEU A 53 0.52 1.07 -13.03
C LEU A 53 0.71 2.57 -12.83
N ALA A 54 1.92 3.03 -12.50
CA ALA A 54 2.21 4.43 -12.17
C ALA A 54 2.62 5.27 -13.38
N ALA A 55 3.37 4.69 -14.32
CA ALA A 55 3.85 5.35 -15.54
C ALA A 55 4.55 6.72 -15.31
N SER A 56 5.29 6.83 -14.20
CA SER A 56 6.01 8.06 -13.80
C SER A 56 5.16 9.32 -13.70
N ARG A 57 3.84 9.17 -13.48
CA ARG A 57 2.94 10.32 -13.25
C ARG A 57 3.24 11.00 -11.91
N PRO A 58 2.93 12.30 -11.75
CA PRO A 58 3.02 12.97 -10.45
C PRO A 58 2.23 12.21 -9.36
N GLY A 59 2.72 12.24 -8.11
CA GLY A 59 2.08 11.57 -6.98
C GLY A 59 2.29 10.05 -6.93
N THR A 60 3.28 9.54 -7.67
CA THR A 60 3.66 8.12 -7.69
C THR A 60 5.05 7.89 -7.13
N PHE A 61 5.30 6.67 -6.66
CA PHE A 61 6.61 6.28 -6.12
C PHE A 61 6.83 4.77 -6.19
N ILE A 62 8.10 4.38 -6.14
CA ILE A 62 8.53 3.01 -5.85
C ILE A 62 9.58 3.07 -4.74
N LEU A 63 9.42 2.23 -3.72
CA LEU A 63 10.37 2.07 -2.63
C LEU A 63 10.85 0.62 -2.60
N GLU A 64 12.17 0.45 -2.67
CA GLU A 64 12.84 -0.85 -2.58
C GLU A 64 13.96 -0.77 -1.54
N SER A 65 14.10 -1.81 -0.72
CA SER A 65 15.17 -1.88 0.27
C SER A 65 16.23 -2.88 -0.18
N ALA A 66 17.42 -2.35 -0.46
CA ALA A 66 18.63 -3.14 -0.65
C ALA A 66 19.37 -3.27 0.69
N GLN A 67 19.75 -4.49 1.02
CA GLN A 67 20.60 -4.80 2.17
C GLN A 67 22.07 -4.50 1.83
N PRO A 68 22.93 -4.23 2.84
CA PRO A 68 24.35 -3.96 2.61
C PRO A 68 25.11 -5.08 1.90
N ASP A 69 24.60 -6.32 1.97
CA ASP A 69 25.15 -7.51 1.31
C ASP A 69 24.70 -7.66 -0.16
N GLY A 70 23.96 -6.68 -0.69
CA GLY A 70 23.43 -6.69 -2.06
C GLY A 70 22.13 -7.48 -2.22
N SER A 71 21.61 -8.11 -1.16
CA SER A 71 20.31 -8.78 -1.20
C SER A 71 19.16 -7.77 -1.17
N ARG A 72 17.98 -8.15 -1.69
CA ARG A 72 16.77 -7.33 -1.61
C ARG A 72 15.90 -7.80 -0.45
N SER A 73 15.23 -6.84 0.19
CA SER A 73 14.21 -7.15 1.20
C SER A 73 13.00 -7.88 0.57
N ARG A 74 12.20 -8.52 1.43
CA ARG A 74 11.02 -9.29 0.99
C ARG A 74 9.95 -8.46 0.26
N TYR A 75 9.88 -7.15 0.54
CA TYR A 75 8.81 -6.29 0.04
C TYR A 75 9.37 -5.08 -0.70
N SER A 76 8.65 -4.70 -1.75
CA SER A 76 8.74 -3.41 -2.43
C SER A 76 7.37 -2.74 -2.36
N PHE A 77 7.33 -1.42 -2.27
CA PHE A 77 6.08 -0.65 -2.19
C PHE A 77 5.93 0.26 -3.41
N VAL A 78 4.77 0.20 -4.07
CA VAL A 78 4.45 1.01 -5.26
C VAL A 78 3.24 1.88 -4.95
N GLY A 79 3.41 3.20 -5.01
CA GLY A 79 2.34 4.18 -4.97
C GLY A 79 1.90 4.55 -6.39
N VAL A 80 0.65 4.26 -6.74
CA VAL A 80 0.14 4.36 -8.13
C VAL A 80 -0.56 5.69 -8.45
N GLN A 81 -1.25 6.27 -7.47
CA GLN A 81 -2.00 7.52 -7.61
C GLN A 81 -2.31 8.14 -6.25
N SER A 82 -1.31 8.71 -5.58
CA SER A 82 -1.53 9.41 -4.31
C SER A 82 -2.36 10.67 -4.58
N GLN A 83 -3.53 10.77 -3.95
CA GLN A 83 -4.50 11.84 -4.21
C GLN A 83 -4.08 13.20 -3.67
N ALA A 84 -3.22 13.21 -2.64
CA ALA A 84 -2.77 14.42 -1.98
C ALA A 84 -1.32 14.25 -1.49
N ALA A 85 -0.60 15.36 -1.45
CA ALA A 85 0.69 15.48 -0.79
C ALA A 85 0.63 16.70 0.14
N LEU A 86 1.05 16.52 1.38
CA LEU A 86 1.28 17.64 2.29
C LEU A 86 2.70 18.15 2.08
N THR A 87 2.86 19.45 1.85
CA THR A 87 4.16 20.09 1.61
C THR A 87 4.21 21.43 2.32
N ILE A 88 5.42 21.95 2.49
CA ILE A 88 5.70 23.30 2.98
C ILE A 88 6.30 24.11 1.82
N VAL A 89 5.99 25.40 1.75
CA VAL A 89 6.60 26.34 0.80
C VAL A 89 7.09 27.55 1.59
N GLY A 90 8.41 27.78 1.63
CA GLY A 90 9.03 28.79 2.48
C GLY A 90 9.05 28.40 3.96
N ASP A 91 8.98 29.37 4.86
CA ASP A 91 9.13 29.17 6.31
C ASP A 91 7.79 29.07 7.07
N SER A 92 6.67 28.83 6.39
CA SER A 92 5.35 28.73 7.01
C SER A 92 4.90 27.27 7.13
N ALA A 93 5.01 26.74 8.35
CA ALA A 93 4.44 25.45 8.78
C ALA A 93 3.30 25.69 9.78
#